data_AF-A0A947KY58-F1
#
_entry.id   AF-A0A947KY58-F1
#
_cell.length_a   1.000
_cell.length_b   1.000
_cell.length_c   1.000
_cell.angle_alpha   90.00
_cell.angle_beta   90.00
_cell.angle_gamma   90.00
#
_symmetry.space_group_name_H-M   'P 1'
#
loop_
_entity.id
_entity.type
_entity.pdbx_description
1 polymer ?
#
loop_
_entity_poly.entity_id
_entity_poly.type
_entity_poly.pdbx_seq_one_letter_code
_entity_poly.pdbx_strand_id
1 'polypeptide(L)'
;MTGKSYRDELMRADARPDAEELRRKVAVYHEYYRTYGKAKEAFLAGHIDDIEAFHFTYDDPDLGLALVALCASMYDEPDFLFLVAAGPLEDILRKPDQDILARVLAEARKNARFRWMLTGIFLHAISDVARPEIVRAIGMMTEGDPMPPK
;
A
#
# COMPACT_ATOMS: atom_id res chain seq x y z
N MET A 1 21.07 -8.33 -19.44
CA MET A 1 20.91 -7.58 -18.18
C MET A 1 20.42 -8.54 -17.13
N THR A 2 21.23 -8.86 -16.13
CA THR A 2 20.81 -9.68 -14.98
C THR A 2 19.79 -8.85 -14.18
N GLY A 3 18.50 -9.10 -14.42
CA GLY A 3 17.43 -8.43 -13.68
C GLY A 3 17.60 -8.71 -12.19
N LYS A 4 17.65 -7.65 -11.37
CA LYS A 4 17.62 -7.80 -9.91
C LYS A 4 16.38 -8.60 -9.54
N SER A 5 16.58 -9.76 -8.91
CA SER A 5 15.49 -10.57 -8.36
C SER A 5 15.26 -10.13 -6.92
N TYR A 6 14.02 -9.74 -6.62
CA TYR A 6 13.58 -9.40 -5.27
C TYR A 6 12.70 -10.52 -4.73
N ARG A 7 12.89 -10.88 -3.46
CA ARG A 7 12.09 -11.92 -2.80
C ARG A 7 10.68 -11.43 -2.47
N ASP A 8 10.58 -10.14 -2.14
CA ASP A 8 9.35 -9.48 -1.74
C ASP A 8 9.35 -7.99 -2.07
N GLU A 9 8.16 -7.39 -1.99
CA GLU A 9 7.98 -5.98 -2.32
C GLU A 9 8.62 -5.05 -1.28
N LEU A 10 8.84 -5.49 -0.04
CA LEU A 10 9.61 -4.75 0.95
C LEU A 10 11.08 -4.65 0.54
N MET A 11 11.70 -5.77 0.18
CA MET A 11 13.07 -5.82 -0.34
C MET A 11 13.21 -4.99 -1.62
N ARG A 12 12.20 -4.97 -2.48
CA ARG A 12 12.17 -4.11 -3.66
C ARG A 12 12.11 -2.63 -3.25
N ALA A 13 11.25 -2.27 -2.30
CA ALA A 13 11.16 -0.91 -1.78
C ALA A 13 12.48 -0.44 -1.14
N ASP A 14 13.13 -1.30 -0.37
CA ASP A 14 14.43 -1.03 0.27
C ASP A 14 15.59 -0.90 -0.70
N ALA A 15 15.50 -1.56 -1.87
CA ALA A 15 16.51 -1.48 -2.90
C ALA A 15 16.38 -0.23 -3.80
N ARG A 16 15.34 0.58 -3.61
CA ARG A 16 15.18 1.83 -4.36
C ARG A 16 16.20 2.87 -3.92
N PRO A 17 16.69 3.72 -4.83
CA PRO A 17 17.63 4.78 -4.48
C PRO A 17 17.04 5.85 -3.55
N ASP A 18 15.72 5.99 -3.51
CA ASP A 18 14.95 6.94 -2.71
C ASP A 18 14.32 6.30 -1.45
N ALA A 19 14.71 5.08 -1.07
CA ALA A 19 14.06 4.33 0.01
C ALA A 19 13.99 5.08 1.35
N GLU A 20 15.05 5.81 1.72
CA GLU A 20 15.07 6.63 2.94
C GLU A 20 14.07 7.79 2.88
N GLU A 21 13.92 8.42 1.72
CA GLU A 21 12.93 9.47 1.51
C GLU A 21 11.51 8.89 1.60
N LEU A 22 11.26 7.73 0.98
CA LEU A 22 9.95 7.08 1.05
C LEU A 22 9.58 6.71 2.48
N ARG A 23 10.53 6.21 3.28
CA ARG A 23 10.31 5.94 4.72
C ARG A 23 9.96 7.21 5.49
N ARG A 24 10.61 8.33 5.18
CA ARG A 24 10.24 9.65 5.75
C ARG A 24 8.82 10.05 5.35
N LYS A 25 8.43 9.89 4.08
CA LYS A 25 7.07 10.18 3.61
C LYS A 25 6.03 9.30 4.29
N VAL A 26 6.31 8.00 4.47
CA VAL A 26 5.48 7.07 5.23
C VAL A 26 5.27 7.55 6.66
N ALA A 27 6.32 8.04 7.33
CA ALA A 27 6.20 8.62 8.66
C ALA A 27 5.34 9.89 8.70
N VAL A 28 5.50 10.78 7.71
CA VAL A 28 4.67 11.98 7.57
C VAL A 28 3.20 11.63 7.32
N TYR A 29 2.93 10.65 6.45
CA TYR A 29 1.57 10.22 6.14
C TYR A 29 0.88 9.57 7.35
N HIS A 30 1.61 8.78 8.12
CA HIS A 30 1.11 8.22 9.38
C HIS A 30 0.77 9.32 10.40
N GLU A 31 1.62 10.34 10.54
CA GLU A 31 1.33 11.47 11.43
C GLU A 31 0.14 12.31 10.95
N TYR A 32 0.03 12.52 9.64
CA TYR A 32 -1.13 13.17 9.03
C TYR A 32 -2.43 12.42 9.33
N TYR A 33 -2.41 11.09 9.27
CA TYR A 33 -3.55 10.25 9.62
C TYR A 33 -4.00 10.46 11.07
N ARG A 34 -3.04 10.54 12.00
CA ARG A 34 -3.29 10.74 13.44
C ARG A 34 -3.74 12.17 13.79
N THR A 35 -3.58 13.11 12.87
CA THR A 35 -3.91 14.52 13.09
C THR A 35 -5.34 14.82 12.63
N TYR A 36 -6.09 15.62 13.41
CA TYR A 36 -7.49 15.97 13.14
C TYR A 36 -7.76 17.47 13.32
N GLY A 37 -8.86 17.94 12.73
CA GLY A 37 -9.33 19.33 12.85
C GLY A 37 -8.32 20.35 12.29
N LYS A 38 -8.25 21.55 12.91
CA LYS A 38 -7.37 22.65 12.45
C LYS A 38 -5.88 22.29 12.43
N ALA A 39 -5.45 21.38 13.32
CA ALA A 39 -4.08 20.89 13.32
C ALA A 39 -3.75 20.11 12.04
N LYS A 40 -4.74 19.41 11.47
CA LYS A 40 -4.57 18.63 10.24
C LYS A 40 -4.36 19.53 9.02
N GLU A 41 -5.08 20.64 8.96
CA GLU A 41 -4.94 21.63 7.88
C GLU A 41 -3.54 22.26 7.91
N ALA A 42 -3.07 22.68 9.09
CA ALA A 42 -1.74 23.24 9.26
C ALA A 42 -0.64 22.21 8.94
N PHE A 43 -0.81 20.95 9.38
CA PHE A 43 0.11 19.86 9.07
C PHE A 43 0.15 19.60 7.55
N LEU A 44 -1.01 19.48 6.90
CA LEU A 44 -1.10 19.30 5.45
C LEU A 44 -0.38 20.42 4.70
N ALA A 45 -0.59 21.68 5.09
CA ALA A 45 0.05 22.82 4.44
C ALA A 45 1.60 22.76 4.50
N GLY A 46 2.18 22.18 5.57
CA GLY A 46 3.61 22.00 5.70
C GLY A 46 4.18 20.73 5.02
N HIS A 47 3.31 19.81 4.60
CA HIS A 47 3.69 18.46 4.18
C HIS A 47 2.95 17.98 2.92
N ILE A 48 2.40 18.90 2.12
CA ILE A 48 1.52 18.56 1.00
C ILE A 48 2.20 17.61 0.00
N ASP A 49 3.44 17.88 -0.41
CA ASP A 49 4.19 17.05 -1.37
C ASP A 49 4.49 15.62 -0.84
N ASP A 50 4.53 15.45 0.48
CA ASP A 50 4.75 14.15 1.10
C ASP A 50 3.47 13.33 1.16
N ILE A 51 2.35 14.01 1.44
CA ILE A 51 1.02 13.41 1.54
C ILE A 51 0.48 13.09 0.15
N GLU A 52 0.70 13.97 -0.83
CA GLU A 52 0.29 13.76 -2.23
C GLU A 52 0.98 12.54 -2.86
N ALA A 53 2.15 12.12 -2.37
CA ALA A 53 2.79 10.88 -2.82
C ALA A 53 1.94 9.62 -2.56
N PHE A 54 1.00 9.68 -1.62
CA PHE A 54 0.04 8.60 -1.32
C PHE A 54 -1.27 8.74 -2.11
N HIS A 55 -1.46 9.86 -2.82
CA HIS A 55 -2.63 10.10 -3.64
C HIS A 55 -2.29 9.80 -5.10
N PHE A 56 -3.27 9.28 -5.84
CA PHE A 56 -3.14 9.08 -7.29
C PHE A 56 -1.98 8.15 -7.68
N THR A 57 -1.69 7.16 -6.84
CA THR A 57 -0.60 6.19 -7.09
C THR A 57 -0.85 5.31 -8.33
N TYR A 58 -2.00 5.42 -8.97
CA TYR A 58 -2.23 4.85 -10.30
C TYR A 58 -1.33 5.45 -11.40
N ASP A 59 -0.77 6.66 -11.21
CA ASP A 59 0.16 7.29 -12.16
C ASP A 59 1.59 6.71 -12.02
N ASP A 60 1.95 6.21 -10.84
CA ASP A 60 3.19 5.48 -10.57
C ASP A 60 2.90 4.29 -9.64
N PRO A 61 2.42 3.16 -10.21
CA PRO A 61 2.02 2.01 -9.40
C PRO A 61 3.21 1.30 -8.76
N ASP A 62 4.42 1.50 -9.27
CA ASP A 62 5.66 1.01 -8.66
C ASP A 62 5.98 1.76 -7.37
N LEU A 63 5.85 3.09 -7.38
CA LEU A 63 5.93 3.91 -6.16
C LEU A 63 4.82 3.53 -5.19
N GLY A 64 3.58 3.41 -5.65
CA GLY A 64 2.44 3.04 -4.82
C GLY A 64 2.67 1.72 -4.09
N LEU A 65 3.11 0.68 -4.80
CA LEU A 65 3.38 -0.62 -4.19
C LEU A 65 4.56 -0.57 -3.19
N ALA A 66 5.58 0.23 -3.46
CA ALA A 66 6.68 0.46 -2.51
C ALA A 66 6.19 1.15 -1.23
N LEU A 67 5.37 2.20 -1.34
CA LEU A 67 4.78 2.88 -0.19
C LEU A 67 3.89 1.95 0.64
N VAL A 68 3.05 1.13 0.00
CA VAL A 68 2.21 0.13 0.68
C VAL A 68 3.06 -0.87 1.47
N ALA A 69 4.10 -1.43 0.84
CA ALA A 69 5.01 -2.38 1.50
C ALA A 69 5.74 -1.75 2.70
N LEU A 70 6.21 -0.50 2.56
CA LEU A 70 6.85 0.24 3.65
C LEU A 70 5.87 0.50 4.80
N CYS A 71 4.65 0.95 4.53
CA CYS A 71 3.61 1.14 5.55
C CYS A 71 3.36 -0.15 6.35
N ALA A 72 3.15 -1.27 5.65
CA ALA A 72 2.92 -2.58 6.28
C ALA A 72 4.08 -3.04 7.17
N SER A 73 5.32 -2.68 6.79
CA SER A 73 6.54 -3.01 7.54
C SER A 73 6.80 -2.11 8.74
N MET A 74 6.35 -0.85 8.69
CA MET A 74 6.68 0.17 9.69
C MET A 74 5.65 0.22 10.81
N TYR A 75 4.37 0.05 10.50
CA TYR A 75 3.26 0.32 11.42
C TYR A 75 2.46 -0.93 11.78
N ASP A 76 1.78 -0.89 12.92
CA ASP A 76 0.99 -1.99 13.48
C ASP A 76 -0.43 -1.54 13.89
N GLU A 77 -0.86 -0.37 13.41
CA GLU A 77 -2.19 0.18 13.60
C GLU A 77 -3.14 -0.30 12.48
N PRO A 78 -4.12 -1.18 12.76
CA PRO A 78 -5.02 -1.74 11.75
C PRO A 78 -5.75 -0.66 10.93
N ASP A 79 -6.25 0.38 11.59
CA ASP A 79 -6.98 1.46 10.92
C ASP A 79 -6.10 2.25 9.95
N PHE A 80 -4.81 2.43 10.26
CA PHE A 80 -3.86 3.04 9.33
C PHE A 80 -3.56 2.14 8.15
N LEU A 81 -3.36 0.83 8.38
CA LEU A 81 -3.11 -0.11 7.28
C LEU A 81 -4.33 -0.27 6.37
N PHE A 82 -5.56 -0.17 6.89
CA PHE A 82 -6.77 -0.13 6.07
C PHE A 82 -6.98 1.21 5.37
N LEU A 83 -6.54 2.33 5.92
CA LEU A 83 -6.42 3.58 5.15
C LEU A 83 -5.49 3.38 3.94
N VAL A 84 -4.33 2.76 4.15
CA VAL A 84 -3.37 2.45 3.08
C VAL A 84 -3.96 1.46 2.07
N ALA A 85 -4.78 0.50 2.52
CA ALA A 85 -5.50 -0.41 1.64
C ALA A 85 -6.51 0.33 0.74
N ALA A 86 -7.40 1.11 1.33
CA ALA A 86 -8.46 1.84 0.64
C ALA A 86 -7.95 3.05 -0.18
N GLY A 87 -6.71 3.49 0.04
CA GLY A 87 -6.06 4.54 -0.74
C GLY A 87 -5.08 3.97 -1.76
N PRO A 88 -3.76 4.01 -1.50
CA PRO A 88 -2.74 3.66 -2.48
C PRO A 88 -2.83 2.22 -3.02
N LEU A 89 -3.14 1.22 -2.20
CA LEU A 89 -3.25 -0.17 -2.70
C LEU A 89 -4.45 -0.34 -3.66
N GLU A 90 -5.57 0.33 -3.36
CA GLU A 90 -6.71 0.38 -4.27
C GLU A 90 -6.40 1.13 -5.56
N ASP A 91 -5.73 2.28 -5.47
CA ASP A 91 -5.35 3.11 -6.62
C ASP A 91 -4.52 2.30 -7.64
N ILE A 92 -3.50 1.57 -7.19
CA ILE A 92 -2.67 0.74 -8.10
C ILE A 92 -3.45 -0.42 -8.72
N LEU A 93 -4.59 -0.82 -8.13
CA LEU A 93 -5.49 -1.87 -8.63
C LEU A 93 -6.67 -1.32 -9.47
N ARG A 94 -6.82 0.01 -9.56
CA ARG A 94 -7.85 0.66 -10.38
C ARG A 94 -7.63 0.47 -11.87
N LYS A 95 -6.38 0.53 -12.33
CA LYS A 95 -5.96 0.28 -13.72
C LYS A 95 -4.59 -0.41 -13.78
N PRO A 96 -4.46 -1.61 -13.21
CA PRO A 96 -3.16 -2.27 -13.11
C PRO A 96 -2.72 -2.75 -14.49
N ASP A 97 -1.43 -2.63 -14.76
CA ASP A 97 -0.83 -3.46 -15.80
C ASP A 97 -0.67 -4.91 -15.29
N GLN A 98 -0.22 -5.79 -16.19
CA GLN A 98 -0.05 -7.20 -15.86
C GLN A 98 1.06 -7.44 -14.82
N ASP A 99 2.10 -6.62 -14.77
CA ASP A 99 3.22 -6.79 -13.84
C ASP A 99 2.81 -6.42 -12.42
N ILE A 100 2.15 -5.28 -12.24
CA ILE A 100 1.65 -4.81 -10.94
C ILE A 100 0.66 -5.80 -10.35
N LEU A 101 -0.32 -6.26 -11.14
CA LEU A 101 -1.27 -7.27 -10.66
C LEU A 101 -0.55 -8.57 -10.28
N ALA A 102 0.40 -9.04 -11.09
CA ALA A 102 1.16 -10.25 -10.79
C ALA A 102 1.98 -10.12 -9.49
N ARG A 103 2.57 -8.94 -9.24
CA ARG A 103 3.36 -8.64 -8.04
C ARG A 103 2.49 -8.56 -6.78
N VAL A 104 1.35 -7.87 -6.84
CA VAL A 104 0.37 -7.83 -5.74
C VAL A 104 -0.09 -9.24 -5.37
N LEU A 105 -0.43 -10.07 -6.35
CA LEU A 105 -0.86 -11.45 -6.12
C LEU A 105 0.30 -12.32 -5.58
N ALA A 106 1.54 -12.09 -6.04
CA ALA A 106 2.71 -12.80 -5.53
C ALA A 106 3.04 -12.42 -4.09
N GLU A 107 2.88 -11.15 -3.73
CA GLU A 107 3.06 -10.66 -2.37
C GLU A 107 1.98 -11.24 -1.44
N ALA A 108 0.71 -11.18 -1.84
CA ALA A 108 -0.40 -11.76 -1.07
C ALA A 108 -0.28 -13.28 -0.83
N ARG A 109 0.38 -14.02 -1.74
CA ARG A 109 0.61 -15.47 -1.55
C ARG A 109 1.59 -15.80 -0.43
N LYS A 110 2.57 -14.94 -0.17
CA LYS A 110 3.67 -15.20 0.78
C LYS A 110 3.62 -14.34 2.04
N ASN A 111 2.94 -13.21 1.98
CA ASN A 111 2.85 -12.23 3.05
C ASN A 111 1.40 -12.16 3.57
N ALA A 112 1.15 -12.81 4.72
CA ALA A 112 -0.17 -12.88 5.31
C ALA A 112 -0.72 -11.50 5.68
N ARG A 113 0.14 -10.58 6.15
CA ARG A 113 -0.24 -9.20 6.48
C ARG A 113 -0.66 -8.44 5.23
N PHE A 114 0.10 -8.53 4.14
CA PHE A 114 -0.26 -7.90 2.87
C PHE A 114 -1.58 -8.46 2.32
N ARG A 115 -1.77 -9.79 2.41
CA ARG A 115 -3.06 -10.43 2.05
C ARG A 115 -4.21 -9.93 2.93
N TRP A 116 -3.98 -9.72 4.22
CA TRP A 116 -4.95 -9.16 5.13
C TRP A 116 -5.30 -7.72 4.77
N MET A 117 -4.33 -6.88 4.39
CA MET A 117 -4.61 -5.53 3.89
C MET A 117 -5.53 -5.53 2.65
N LEU A 118 -5.44 -6.52 1.76
CA LEU A 118 -6.36 -6.63 0.61
C LEU A 118 -7.83 -6.77 1.02
N THR A 119 -8.14 -7.19 2.25
CA THR A 119 -9.52 -7.21 2.74
C THR A 119 -10.12 -5.81 2.94
N GLY A 120 -9.27 -4.78 3.13
CA GLY A 120 -9.69 -3.41 3.37
C GLY A 120 -9.85 -2.55 2.12
N ILE A 121 -9.73 -3.11 0.91
CA ILE A 121 -9.94 -2.36 -0.34
C ILE A 121 -11.44 -2.32 -0.69
N PHE A 122 -11.89 -1.25 -1.35
CA PHE A 122 -13.23 -1.25 -1.91
C PHE A 122 -13.24 -1.97 -3.26
N LEU A 123 -13.76 -3.21 -3.27
CA LEU A 123 -13.78 -4.05 -4.49
C LEU A 123 -14.46 -3.39 -5.70
N HIS A 124 -15.39 -2.46 -5.49
CA HIS A 124 -16.06 -1.74 -6.56
C HIS A 124 -15.19 -0.65 -7.21
N ALA A 125 -14.10 -0.24 -6.56
CA ALA A 125 -13.21 0.81 -7.00
C ALA A 125 -11.95 0.31 -7.73
N ILE A 126 -11.74 -1.02 -7.76
CA ILE A 126 -10.68 -1.67 -8.54
C ILE A 126 -11.21 -2.19 -9.89
N SER A 127 -10.30 -2.44 -10.83
CA SER A 127 -10.64 -2.92 -12.17
C SER A 127 -11.35 -4.28 -12.15
N ASP A 128 -12.21 -4.52 -13.15
CA ASP A 128 -12.88 -5.82 -13.33
C ASP A 128 -11.89 -6.96 -13.60
N VAL A 129 -10.69 -6.65 -14.10
CA VAL A 129 -9.61 -7.62 -14.30
C VAL A 129 -8.96 -8.02 -12.97
N ALA A 130 -8.68 -7.05 -12.09
CA ALA A 130 -8.05 -7.33 -10.80
C ALA A 130 -9.03 -7.99 -9.81
N ARG A 131 -10.28 -7.54 -9.79
CA ARG A 131 -11.29 -7.93 -8.80
C ARG A 131 -11.40 -9.44 -8.55
N PRO A 132 -11.61 -10.32 -9.56
CA PRO A 132 -11.73 -11.76 -9.32
C PRO A 132 -10.44 -12.37 -8.78
N GLU A 133 -9.27 -11.89 -9.21
CA GLU A 133 -7.97 -12.39 -8.74
C GLU A 133 -7.70 -11.97 -7.29
N ILE A 134 -8.05 -10.73 -6.93
CA ILE A 134 -7.92 -10.25 -5.54
C ILE A 134 -8.89 -10.99 -4.61
N VAL A 135 -10.15 -11.18 -5.01
CA VAL A 135 -11.10 -12.00 -4.23
C VAL A 135 -10.58 -13.42 -4.02
N ARG A 136 -10.01 -14.03 -5.07
CA ARG A 136 -9.38 -15.36 -4.96
C ARG A 136 -8.17 -15.35 -4.03
N ALA A 137 -7.33 -14.31 -4.07
CA ALA A 137 -6.16 -14.18 -3.23
C ALA A 137 -6.51 -14.00 -1.75
N ILE A 138 -7.55 -13.21 -1.45
CA ILE A 138 -8.10 -13.02 -0.09
C ILE A 138 -8.65 -14.35 0.44
N GLY A 139 -9.40 -15.09 -0.39
CA GLY A 139 -10.01 -16.35 0.00
C GLY A 139 -11.13 -16.13 1.02
N MET A 140 -11.00 -16.75 2.19
CA MET A 140 -11.98 -16.65 3.28
C MET A 140 -11.63 -15.58 4.33
N MET A 141 -10.52 -14.87 4.15
CA MET A 141 -10.06 -13.85 5.09
C MET A 141 -10.99 -12.63 5.06
N THR A 142 -11.17 -11.99 6.21
CA THR A 142 -12.00 -10.79 6.37
C THR A 142 -11.24 -9.71 7.12
N GLU A 143 -11.71 -8.46 7.02
CA GLU A 143 -11.15 -7.32 7.77
C GLU A 143 -11.26 -7.50 9.30
N GLY A 144 -12.20 -8.33 9.75
CA GLY A 144 -12.39 -8.66 11.17
C GLY A 144 -11.42 -9.72 11.72
N ASP A 145 -10.64 -10.36 10.85
CA ASP A 145 -9.59 -11.29 11.30
C ASP A 145 -8.46 -10.54 12.00
N PRO A 146 -7.77 -11.16 12.98
CA PRO A 146 -6.64 -10.53 13.67
C PRO A 146 -5.52 -10.19 12.67
N MET A 147 -4.99 -8.97 12.80
CA MET A 147 -3.89 -8.50 11.96
C MET A 147 -2.68 -9.44 12.07
N PRO A 148 -2.19 -10.01 10.95
CA PRO A 148 -1.00 -10.86 10.97
C PRO A 148 0.26 -10.09 11.39
N PRO A 149 1.28 -10.76 11.98
CA PRO A 149 2.55 -10.13 12.29
C PRO A 149 3.28 -9.64 11.03
N LYS A 150 4.30 -8.79 11.21
CA LYS A 150 5.21 -8.33 10.16
C LYS A 150 6.04 -9.48 9.60
#